data_AF-A0A1M3QEP5-F1
#
_entry.id   AF-A0A1M3QEP5-F1
#
_cell.length_a   1.000
_cell.length_b   1.000
_cell.length_c   1.000
_cell.angle_alpha   90.00
_cell.angle_beta   90.00
_cell.angle_gamma   90.00
#
_symmetry.space_group_name_H-M   'P 1'
#
loop_
_entity.id
_entity.type
_entity.pdbx_description
1 polymer ?
#
loop_
_entity_poly.entity_id
_entity_poly.type
_entity_poly.pdbx_seq_one_letter_code
_entity_poly.pdbx_strand_id
1 'polypeptide(L)'
;MFMVNEDIIMRKQVRYGLIILLTFCAGAKGYAQNTSSPYSILGIGDIEESFFNRTSGMANTGIAYRSPYFLINNNPASYSALQDQFFMVEASARGKIVSYYANNLNSTANQTRDFSVNRVSVGIKVNKWWGSSIGLTPFSTSNYAFSGKKVIQGTNLFTYADYEGTGGVNRAYWDNGVRLGKHFSVGVSTSFLFGSLNQKEVLAGTEATSTITTTKNIFLRNLYMSYGAQYFTKVTPKWDLSLGATYANKTDLAAEYNTNITSGTTTIEDKVTKNDYFRMPDMYGVGLAITRNKKLTMLADYRYQEWASVKYSGSGYSLRNSSRASIGVEYAKLRQVWPVPIEKVFYQAGLFYTDSYLSIRNEQLKDMGVSVGLGFHSKRSTLSYLVGFEYGIRGTKSQNLIQERYGKITLTLSYKDFWYTKGQKYY
;
A
#
# COMPACT_ATOMS: atom_id res chain seq x y z
N MET A 1 -32.31 21.11 -27.53
CA MET A 1 -33.05 19.95 -27.00
C MET A 1 -32.18 18.70 -26.79
N PHE A 2 -31.06 18.52 -27.50
CA PHE A 2 -30.14 17.37 -27.32
C PHE A 2 -29.24 17.43 -26.07
N MET A 3 -28.86 18.62 -25.56
CA MET A 3 -27.99 18.75 -24.37
C MET A 3 -28.65 18.29 -23.05
N VAL A 4 -29.97 18.44 -22.90
CA VAL A 4 -30.66 18.10 -21.65
C VAL A 4 -30.68 16.58 -21.40
N ASN A 5 -30.67 15.78 -22.47
CA ASN A 5 -30.69 14.32 -22.35
C ASN A 5 -29.33 13.73 -21.94
N GLU A 6 -28.20 14.32 -22.35
CA GLU A 6 -26.87 13.82 -21.96
C GLU A 6 -26.59 14.06 -20.47
N ASP A 7 -27.01 15.19 -19.92
CA ASP A 7 -26.90 15.49 -18.48
C ASP A 7 -27.71 14.51 -17.62
N ILE A 8 -28.90 14.12 -18.08
CA ILE A 8 -29.75 13.14 -17.38
C ILE A 8 -29.11 11.74 -17.44
N ILE A 9 -28.51 11.37 -18.57
CA ILE A 9 -27.82 10.08 -18.73
C ILE A 9 -26.55 10.04 -17.87
N MET A 10 -25.74 11.11 -17.85
CA MET A 10 -24.55 11.19 -17.00
C MET A 10 -24.89 11.14 -15.51
N ARG A 11 -25.89 11.89 -15.05
CA ARG A 11 -26.35 11.84 -13.64
C ARG A 11 -26.85 10.45 -13.26
N LYS A 12 -27.51 9.74 -14.18
CA LYS A 12 -27.91 8.35 -13.99
C LYS A 12 -26.70 7.42 -13.90
N GLN A 13 -25.70 7.54 -14.79
CA GLN A 13 -24.51 6.69 -14.75
C GLN A 13 -23.63 6.92 -13.53
N VAL A 14 -23.45 8.17 -13.09
CA VAL A 14 -22.75 8.50 -11.84
C VAL A 14 -23.52 7.93 -10.64
N ARG A 15 -24.86 8.03 -10.61
CA ARG A 15 -25.69 7.38 -9.59
C ARG A 15 -25.54 5.86 -9.61
N TYR A 16 -25.58 5.20 -10.76
CA TYR A 16 -25.40 3.75 -10.85
C TYR A 16 -23.98 3.32 -10.46
N GLY A 17 -22.95 4.10 -10.81
CA GLY A 17 -21.58 3.86 -10.36
C GLY A 17 -21.42 3.98 -8.84
N LEU A 18 -22.01 5.02 -8.25
CA LEU A 18 -22.06 5.21 -6.78
C LEU A 18 -22.87 4.11 -6.09
N ILE A 19 -24.00 3.69 -6.65
CA ILE A 19 -24.82 2.59 -6.12
C ILE A 19 -24.09 1.26 -6.25
N ILE A 20 -23.36 1.00 -7.34
CA ILE A 20 -22.55 -0.21 -7.49
C ILE A 20 -21.39 -0.19 -6.49
N LEU A 21 -20.72 0.95 -6.30
CA LEU A 21 -19.66 1.11 -5.31
C LEU A 21 -20.18 0.91 -3.88
N LEU A 22 -21.31 1.53 -3.53
CA LEU A 22 -21.97 1.41 -2.23
C LEU A 22 -22.52 -0.02 -1.99
N THR A 23 -23.09 -0.65 -3.01
CA THR A 23 -23.59 -2.05 -2.93
C THR A 23 -22.43 -3.05 -2.84
N PHE A 24 -21.30 -2.78 -3.50
CA PHE A 24 -20.08 -3.58 -3.37
C PHE A 24 -19.47 -3.45 -1.96
N CYS A 25 -19.54 -2.25 -1.37
CA CYS A 25 -19.17 -2.04 0.04
C CYS A 25 -20.17 -2.70 1.03
N ALA A 26 -21.46 -2.75 0.72
CA ALA A 26 -22.50 -3.28 1.60
C ALA A 26 -22.65 -4.83 1.55
N GLY A 27 -22.20 -5.47 0.47
CA GLY A 27 -22.37 -6.92 0.23
C GLY A 27 -21.32 -7.84 0.84
N ALA A 28 -20.24 -7.32 1.44
CA ALA A 28 -19.16 -8.14 1.98
C ALA A 28 -19.45 -8.64 3.41
N LYS A 29 -20.53 -9.41 3.61
CA LYS A 29 -20.61 -10.34 4.74
C LYS A 29 -19.92 -11.66 4.35
N GLY A 30 -18.62 -11.58 4.07
CA GLY A 30 -17.78 -12.74 3.87
C GLY A 30 -17.20 -13.20 5.20
N TYR A 31 -17.31 -14.49 5.51
CA TYR A 31 -16.49 -15.15 6.52
C TYR A 31 -15.02 -15.09 6.09
N ALA A 32 -14.38 -13.94 6.25
CA ALA A 32 -12.96 -13.77 5.99
C ALA A 32 -12.23 -14.19 7.28
N GLN A 33 -11.48 -15.29 7.21
CA GLN A 33 -10.44 -15.58 8.19
C GLN A 33 -9.33 -14.54 7.96
N ASN A 34 -9.55 -13.37 8.56
CA ASN A 34 -8.73 -12.17 8.50
C ASN A 34 -7.43 -12.44 9.24
N THR A 35 -6.46 -13.06 8.61
CA THR A 35 -5.11 -13.18 9.16
C THR A 35 -4.16 -13.06 7.98
N SER A 36 -3.29 -12.05 7.94
CA SER A 36 -2.50 -11.75 6.75
C SER A 36 -1.06 -12.26 6.85
N SER A 37 -0.48 -12.25 8.06
CA SER A 37 0.90 -12.69 8.33
C SER A 37 1.18 -12.77 9.84
N PRO A 38 1.69 -13.90 10.38
CA PRO A 38 2.20 -13.98 11.75
C PRO A 38 3.32 -12.97 12.06
N TYR A 39 4.07 -12.53 11.06
CA TYR A 39 5.16 -11.57 11.23
C TYR A 39 4.67 -10.15 11.51
N SER A 40 3.40 -9.85 11.22
CA SER A 40 2.79 -8.55 11.49
C SER A 40 2.60 -8.23 12.98
N ILE A 41 2.92 -9.17 13.88
CA ILE A 41 3.00 -8.92 15.34
C ILE A 41 4.13 -7.96 15.74
N LEU A 42 5.15 -7.80 14.91
CA LEU A 42 6.37 -7.08 15.25
C LEU A 42 6.35 -5.64 14.75
N GLY A 43 6.88 -4.72 15.58
CA GLY A 43 7.03 -3.31 15.22
C GLY A 43 5.69 -2.62 14.96
N ILE A 44 5.57 -1.98 13.79
CA ILE A 44 4.35 -1.29 13.33
C ILE A 44 3.44 -2.19 12.48
N GLY A 45 3.73 -3.48 12.42
CA GLY A 45 3.10 -4.45 11.53
C GLY A 45 3.69 -4.46 10.12
N ASP A 46 3.04 -5.18 9.21
CA ASP A 46 3.50 -5.30 7.83
C ASP A 46 3.33 -3.98 7.08
N ILE A 47 4.44 -3.42 6.60
CA ILE A 47 4.45 -2.18 5.82
C ILE A 47 3.90 -2.47 4.42
N GLU A 48 3.02 -1.59 3.96
CA GLU A 48 2.38 -1.71 2.67
C GLU A 48 3.34 -1.25 1.55
N GLU A 49 3.90 -2.21 0.83
CA GLU A 49 4.83 -1.95 -0.29
C GLU A 49 4.11 -1.59 -1.60
N SER A 50 2.79 -1.80 -1.68
CA SER A 50 1.97 -1.53 -2.87
C SER A 50 1.43 -0.10 -2.90
N PHE A 51 1.43 0.52 -4.09
CA PHE A 51 0.89 1.88 -4.27
C PHE A 51 -0.58 1.90 -4.68
N PHE A 52 -1.12 0.75 -5.12
CA PHE A 52 -2.50 0.60 -5.61
C PHE A 52 -2.84 1.61 -6.72
N ASN A 53 -1.93 1.72 -7.68
CA ASN A 53 -2.08 2.60 -8.82
C ASN A 53 -1.70 1.85 -10.10
N ARG A 54 -1.50 2.57 -11.21
CA ARG A 54 -1.11 1.99 -12.50
C ARG A 54 0.14 1.11 -12.45
N THR A 55 1.02 1.28 -11.47
CA THR A 55 2.26 0.49 -11.31
C THR A 55 2.05 -0.89 -10.67
N SER A 56 0.83 -1.21 -10.21
CA SER A 56 0.54 -2.46 -9.49
C SER A 56 0.89 -3.72 -10.31
N GLY A 57 0.69 -3.71 -11.63
CA GLY A 57 1.07 -4.82 -12.52
C GLY A 57 2.56 -4.83 -12.92
N MET A 58 3.31 -3.78 -12.56
CA MET A 58 4.74 -3.58 -12.83
C MET A 58 5.58 -3.71 -11.56
N ALA A 59 5.15 -4.58 -10.64
CA ALA A 59 5.76 -4.81 -9.34
C ALA A 59 5.91 -3.52 -8.53
N ASN A 60 4.93 -2.61 -8.64
CA ASN A 60 4.94 -1.31 -7.96
C ASN A 60 6.16 -0.43 -8.32
N THR A 61 6.79 -0.69 -9.47
CA THR A 61 7.90 0.11 -10.01
C THR A 61 7.35 1.35 -10.69
N GLY A 62 7.77 2.54 -10.26
CA GLY A 62 7.32 3.80 -10.84
C GLY A 62 7.85 5.09 -10.20
N ILE A 63 8.99 5.07 -9.49
CA ILE A 63 9.58 6.31 -8.92
C ILE A 63 9.86 7.35 -10.02
N ALA A 64 10.27 6.91 -11.21
CA ALA A 64 10.47 7.75 -12.39
C ALA A 64 9.27 7.79 -13.35
N TYR A 65 8.19 7.06 -13.06
CA TYR A 65 7.05 6.96 -13.96
C TYR A 65 6.21 8.24 -13.90
N ARG A 66 5.87 8.75 -15.09
CA ARG A 66 5.13 10.00 -15.28
C ARG A 66 3.92 9.73 -16.16
N SER A 67 2.74 10.12 -15.68
CA SER A 67 1.50 9.91 -16.42
C SER A 67 0.59 11.13 -16.37
N PRO A 68 0.03 11.58 -17.51
CA PRO A 68 -1.02 12.59 -17.55
C PRO A 68 -2.42 12.02 -17.35
N TYR A 69 -2.56 10.70 -17.18
CA TYR A 69 -3.84 10.00 -17.14
C TYR A 69 -4.12 9.28 -15.80
N PHE A 70 -3.09 9.03 -14.98
CA PHE A 70 -3.20 8.25 -13.76
C PHE A 70 -2.49 8.94 -12.60
N LEU A 71 -2.98 8.71 -11.39
CA LEU A 71 -2.41 9.27 -10.17
C LEU A 71 -1.25 8.38 -9.69
N ILE A 72 -0.01 8.75 -10.04
CA ILE A 72 1.20 7.98 -9.70
C ILE A 72 1.81 8.46 -8.38
N ASN A 73 1.26 8.01 -7.26
CA ASN A 73 1.75 8.32 -5.90
C ASN A 73 3.08 7.64 -5.51
N ASN A 74 3.78 6.97 -6.44
CA ASN A 74 5.13 6.45 -6.19
C ASN A 74 6.13 7.59 -5.90
N ASN A 75 5.89 8.77 -6.48
CA ASN A 75 6.70 9.96 -6.34
C ASN A 75 5.80 11.21 -6.49
N PRO A 76 5.69 12.10 -5.48
CA PRO A 76 4.80 13.26 -5.54
C PRO A 76 5.15 14.24 -6.69
N ALA A 77 6.38 14.24 -7.19
CA ALA A 77 6.76 15.07 -8.35
C ALA A 77 6.03 14.66 -9.64
N SER A 78 5.49 13.44 -9.70
CA SER A 78 4.76 12.91 -10.86
C SER A 78 3.48 13.70 -11.16
N TYR A 79 2.83 14.26 -10.13
CA TYR A 79 1.57 14.99 -10.26
C TYR A 79 1.69 16.25 -11.11
N SER A 80 2.90 16.80 -11.24
CA SER A 80 3.17 17.88 -12.18
C SER A 80 2.93 17.50 -13.65
N ALA A 81 2.79 16.21 -13.98
CA ALA A 81 2.48 15.72 -15.33
C ALA A 81 0.97 15.57 -15.62
N LEU A 82 0.09 15.74 -14.62
CA LEU A 82 -1.36 15.59 -14.81
C LEU A 82 -1.88 16.52 -15.91
N GLN A 83 -2.91 16.05 -16.64
CA GLN A 83 -3.52 16.81 -17.72
C GLN A 83 -4.32 18.01 -17.19
N ASP A 84 -4.14 19.18 -17.81
CA ASP A 84 -4.87 20.41 -17.49
C ASP A 84 -6.39 20.20 -17.64
N GLN A 85 -7.18 20.84 -16.77
CA GLN A 85 -8.66 20.85 -16.80
C GLN A 85 -9.33 19.49 -16.54
N PHE A 86 -8.60 18.47 -16.09
CA PHE A 86 -9.20 17.21 -15.66
C PHE A 86 -9.07 17.03 -14.15
N PHE A 87 -10.12 16.46 -13.56
CA PHE A 87 -10.02 15.81 -12.26
C PHE A 87 -10.01 14.30 -12.44
N MET A 88 -9.38 13.61 -11.50
CA MET A 88 -9.27 12.16 -11.48
C MET A 88 -9.70 11.67 -10.11
N VAL A 89 -10.42 10.56 -10.09
CA VAL A 89 -10.79 9.81 -8.90
C VAL A 89 -10.33 8.38 -9.11
N GLU A 90 -9.48 7.87 -8.22
CA GLU A 90 -9.04 6.48 -8.25
C GLU A 90 -9.46 5.77 -6.97
N ALA A 91 -10.03 4.58 -7.11
CA ALA A 91 -10.36 3.69 -6.01
C ALA A 91 -9.82 2.29 -6.28
N SER A 92 -9.21 1.67 -5.27
CA SER A 92 -8.58 0.36 -5.40
C SER A 92 -8.92 -0.56 -4.24
N ALA A 93 -9.15 -1.83 -4.55
CA ALA A 93 -9.35 -2.90 -3.60
C ALA A 93 -8.43 -4.08 -3.90
N ARG A 94 -8.08 -4.84 -2.87
CA ARG A 94 -7.21 -6.02 -2.95
C ARG A 94 -7.89 -7.22 -2.31
N GLY A 95 -7.80 -8.36 -2.98
CA GLY A 95 -7.94 -9.68 -2.36
C GLY A 95 -6.55 -10.32 -2.21
N LYS A 96 -6.25 -10.90 -1.04
CA LYS A 96 -5.00 -11.61 -0.76
C LYS A 96 -5.32 -13.01 -0.22
N ILE A 97 -4.63 -14.02 -0.73
CA ILE A 97 -4.63 -15.38 -0.18
C ILE A 97 -3.21 -15.69 0.24
N VAL A 98 -3.02 -16.25 1.43
CA VAL A 98 -1.71 -16.62 1.97
C VAL A 98 -1.75 -18.08 2.41
N SER A 99 -0.73 -18.84 2.05
CA SER A 99 -0.48 -20.20 2.54
C SER A 99 0.83 -20.24 3.32
N TYR A 100 0.78 -20.81 4.52
CA TYR A 100 1.89 -20.89 5.46
C TYR A 100 2.56 -22.27 5.42
N TYR A 101 3.89 -22.26 5.45
CA TYR A 101 4.72 -23.46 5.47
C TYR A 101 5.81 -23.31 6.55
N ALA A 102 5.87 -24.25 7.49
CA ALA A 102 6.96 -24.38 8.46
C ALA A 102 7.22 -25.85 8.78
N ASN A 103 8.40 -26.19 9.30
CA ASN A 103 8.79 -27.57 9.59
C ASN A 103 7.93 -28.22 10.70
N ASN A 104 7.36 -27.41 11.59
CA ASN A 104 6.57 -27.82 12.74
C ASN A 104 5.14 -27.24 12.73
N LEU A 105 4.61 -26.94 11.55
CA LEU A 105 3.25 -26.40 11.40
C LEU A 105 2.22 -27.53 11.56
N ASN A 106 1.24 -27.37 12.45
CA ASN A 106 0.11 -28.29 12.54
C ASN A 106 -0.90 -27.97 11.42
N SER A 107 -1.31 -28.97 10.63
CA SER A 107 -1.82 -28.77 9.25
C SER A 107 -3.30 -28.37 9.13
N THR A 108 -4.01 -28.11 10.23
CA THR A 108 -5.47 -28.02 10.20
C THR A 108 -5.99 -26.69 9.65
N ALA A 109 -5.20 -25.60 9.70
CA ALA A 109 -5.54 -24.30 9.11
C ALA A 109 -4.26 -23.51 8.73
N ASN A 110 -3.73 -23.75 7.53
CA ASN A 110 -2.50 -23.10 7.04
C ASN A 110 -2.75 -22.12 5.88
N GLN A 111 -4.01 -21.72 5.64
CA GLN A 111 -4.36 -20.76 4.61
C GLN A 111 -5.30 -19.70 5.17
N THR A 112 -5.07 -18.46 4.75
CA THR A 112 -5.92 -17.32 5.12
C THR A 112 -6.28 -16.48 3.91
N ARG A 113 -7.35 -15.68 4.05
CA ARG A 113 -7.90 -14.85 2.98
C ARG A 113 -8.25 -13.49 3.54
N ASP A 114 -7.80 -12.45 2.85
CA ASP A 114 -8.03 -11.06 3.22
C ASP A 114 -8.62 -10.30 2.05
N PHE A 115 -9.53 -9.36 2.34
CA PHE A 115 -10.05 -8.40 1.39
C PHE A 115 -10.02 -7.01 2.00
N SER A 116 -9.43 -6.06 1.30
CA SER A 116 -9.32 -4.68 1.76
C SER A 116 -9.60 -3.68 0.65
N VAL A 117 -10.14 -2.51 1.02
CA VAL A 117 -10.14 -1.30 0.18
C VAL A 117 -8.88 -0.53 0.54
N ASN A 118 -7.96 -0.40 -0.41
CA ASN A 118 -6.59 0.04 -0.10
C ASN A 118 -6.28 1.45 -0.58
N ARG A 119 -7.08 2.01 -1.47
CA ARG A 119 -6.85 3.39 -1.91
C ARG A 119 -8.13 4.04 -2.36
N VAL A 120 -8.32 5.28 -1.90
CA VAL A 120 -9.23 6.23 -2.52
C VAL A 120 -8.46 7.53 -2.66
N SER A 121 -8.43 8.09 -3.87
CA SER A 121 -7.68 9.32 -4.13
C SER A 121 -8.35 10.18 -5.17
N VAL A 122 -8.18 11.48 -5.02
CA VAL A 122 -8.65 12.50 -5.96
C VAL A 122 -7.46 13.37 -6.33
N GLY A 123 -7.29 13.62 -7.62
CA GLY A 123 -6.21 14.47 -8.11
C GLY A 123 -6.65 15.43 -9.19
N ILE A 124 -6.02 16.60 -9.20
CA ILE A 124 -6.29 17.67 -10.16
C ILE A 124 -4.98 18.33 -10.60
N LYS A 125 -5.02 18.89 -11.79
CA LYS A 125 -3.98 19.80 -12.28
C LYS A 125 -4.40 21.23 -11.94
N VAL A 126 -3.89 21.75 -10.82
CA VAL A 126 -4.25 23.07 -10.28
C VAL A 126 -3.80 24.19 -11.23
N ASN A 127 -2.60 24.06 -11.80
CA ASN A 127 -2.08 24.96 -12.83
C ASN A 127 -1.17 24.18 -13.80
N LYS A 128 -0.79 24.78 -14.94
CA LYS A 128 0.08 24.17 -15.97
C LYS A 128 1.38 23.58 -15.40
N TRP A 129 1.86 24.11 -14.29
CA TRP A 129 3.07 23.65 -13.60
C TRP A 129 2.79 22.93 -12.28
N TRP A 130 1.58 22.95 -11.72
CA TRP A 130 1.26 22.36 -10.41
C TRP A 130 0.11 21.36 -10.49
N GLY A 131 0.36 20.12 -10.07
CA GLY A 131 -0.70 19.14 -9.82
C GLY A 131 -0.73 18.74 -8.35
N SER A 132 -1.91 18.37 -7.88
CA SER A 132 -2.18 18.02 -6.49
C SER A 132 -3.05 16.77 -6.41
N SER A 133 -2.87 15.98 -5.37
CA SER A 133 -3.70 14.82 -5.07
C SER A 133 -3.94 14.71 -3.57
N ILE A 134 -5.15 14.34 -3.17
CA ILE A 134 -5.44 13.89 -1.81
C ILE A 134 -5.84 12.42 -1.84
N GLY A 135 -5.59 11.69 -0.77
CA GLY A 135 -6.07 10.32 -0.70
C GLY A 135 -5.89 9.66 0.67
N LEU A 136 -6.47 8.47 0.78
CA LEU A 136 -6.41 7.61 1.95
C LEU A 136 -5.94 6.22 1.52
N THR A 137 -4.99 5.66 2.25
CA THR A 137 -4.39 4.35 1.96
C THR A 137 -3.81 3.73 3.24
N PRO A 138 -3.80 2.40 3.44
CA PRO A 138 -3.10 1.80 4.56
C PRO A 138 -1.60 2.01 4.41
N PHE A 139 -0.92 2.27 5.52
CA PHE A 139 0.53 2.39 5.62
C PHE A 139 1.15 1.10 6.16
N SER A 140 0.53 0.53 7.20
CA SER A 140 0.90 -0.78 7.72
C SER A 140 -0.33 -1.53 8.23
N THR A 141 -0.21 -2.84 8.38
CA THR A 141 -1.29 -3.71 8.86
C THR A 141 -0.77 -4.68 9.91
N SER A 142 -1.47 -4.76 11.04
CA SER A 142 -1.28 -5.82 12.05
C SER A 142 -2.46 -6.76 11.94
N ASN A 143 -2.23 -7.97 11.42
CA ASN A 143 -3.28 -8.94 11.22
C ASN A 143 -2.72 -10.36 11.35
N TYR A 144 -2.72 -10.89 12.57
CA TYR A 144 -2.18 -12.21 12.89
C TYR A 144 -3.11 -12.97 13.86
N ALA A 145 -3.15 -14.28 13.71
CA ALA A 145 -3.74 -15.20 14.67
C ALA A 145 -2.95 -16.50 14.65
N PHE A 146 -2.33 -16.87 15.77
CA PHE A 146 -1.63 -18.15 15.91
C PHE A 146 -1.50 -18.56 17.37
N SER A 147 -1.38 -19.87 17.58
CA SER A 147 -1.15 -20.48 18.90
C SER A 147 0.26 -21.06 18.97
N GLY A 148 0.91 -20.94 20.12
CA GLY A 148 2.27 -21.44 20.29
C GLY A 148 2.60 -21.82 21.73
N LYS A 149 3.66 -22.63 21.89
CA LYS A 149 4.23 -22.91 23.20
C LYS A 149 5.03 -21.70 23.68
N LYS A 150 4.72 -21.21 24.88
CA LYS A 150 5.46 -20.15 25.57
C LYS A 150 6.16 -20.77 26.78
N VAL A 151 7.48 -20.69 26.83
CA VAL A 151 8.27 -21.14 27.98
C VAL A 151 8.03 -20.18 29.15
N ILE A 152 7.73 -20.72 30.33
CA ILE A 152 7.56 -19.92 31.54
C ILE A 152 8.96 -19.54 32.03
N GLN A 153 9.26 -18.24 31.99
CA GLN A 153 10.57 -17.69 32.34
C GLN A 153 11.01 -18.17 33.74
N GLY A 154 12.25 -18.65 33.85
CA GLY A 154 12.80 -19.19 35.10
C GLY A 154 12.41 -20.65 35.40
N THR A 155 11.70 -21.34 34.51
CA THR A 155 11.35 -22.76 34.66
C THR A 155 11.57 -23.55 33.36
N ASN A 156 11.53 -24.89 33.44
CA ASN A 156 11.52 -25.78 32.26
C ASN A 156 10.09 -26.08 31.76
N LEU A 157 9.08 -25.41 32.32
CA LEU A 157 7.68 -25.62 31.97
C LEU A 157 7.27 -24.70 30.80
N PHE A 158 6.27 -25.13 30.05
CA PHE A 158 5.66 -24.32 28.99
C PHE A 158 4.16 -24.22 29.21
N THR A 159 3.58 -23.13 28.73
CA THR A 159 2.14 -22.93 28.60
C THR A 159 1.77 -22.74 27.13
N TYR A 160 0.49 -22.87 26.80
CA TYR A 160 -0.02 -22.49 25.49
C TYR A 160 -0.49 -21.04 25.53
N ALA A 161 -0.05 -20.28 24.51
CA ALA A 161 -0.42 -18.90 24.32
C ALA A 161 -1.08 -18.74 22.96
N ASP A 162 -2.28 -18.16 22.95
CA ASP A 162 -2.95 -17.71 21.74
C ASP A 162 -2.64 -16.22 21.53
N TYR A 163 -2.15 -15.90 20.34
CA TYR A 163 -1.83 -14.55 19.93
C TYR A 163 -2.79 -14.14 18.83
N GLU A 164 -3.49 -13.04 19.05
CA GLU A 164 -4.35 -12.41 18.06
C GLU A 164 -3.96 -10.93 17.97
N GLY A 165 -3.92 -10.38 16.76
CA GLY A 165 -3.74 -8.96 16.60
C GLY A 165 -4.40 -8.42 15.37
N THR A 166 -5.01 -7.24 15.53
CA THR A 166 -5.80 -6.57 14.50
C THR A 166 -5.47 -5.08 14.47
N GLY A 167 -5.82 -4.43 13.35
CA GLY A 167 -5.61 -3.00 13.15
C GLY A 167 -4.46 -2.70 12.19
N GLY A 168 -3.87 -1.52 12.35
CA GLY A 168 -2.86 -0.99 11.44
C GLY A 168 -2.79 0.53 11.49
N VAL A 169 -1.89 1.08 10.70
CA VAL A 169 -1.73 2.52 10.53
C VAL A 169 -2.21 2.91 9.14
N ASN A 170 -3.10 3.89 9.07
CA ASN A 170 -3.58 4.49 7.84
C ASN A 170 -2.83 5.78 7.54
N ARG A 171 -2.76 6.12 6.26
CA ARG A 171 -2.17 7.34 5.73
C ARG A 171 -3.22 8.14 4.98
N ALA A 172 -3.61 9.27 5.54
CA ALA A 172 -4.25 10.34 4.77
C ALA A 172 -3.14 11.25 4.23
N TYR A 173 -3.11 11.53 2.93
CA TYR A 173 -2.05 12.31 2.31
C TYR A 173 -2.59 13.45 1.46
N TRP A 174 -1.78 14.50 1.36
CA TRP A 174 -1.90 15.57 0.40
C TRP A 174 -0.56 15.74 -0.33
N ASP A 175 -0.57 15.35 -1.59
CA ASP A 175 0.60 15.35 -2.47
C ASP A 175 0.53 16.53 -3.43
N ASN A 176 1.66 17.20 -3.59
CA ASN A 176 1.82 18.34 -4.48
C ASN A 176 3.05 18.12 -5.36
N GLY A 177 2.88 18.22 -6.68
CA GLY A 177 3.95 18.13 -7.66
C GLY A 177 4.04 19.41 -8.48
N VAL A 178 5.22 20.03 -8.49
CA VAL A 178 5.52 21.29 -9.20
C VAL A 178 6.58 21.05 -10.26
N ARG A 179 6.31 21.47 -11.49
CA ARG A 179 7.27 21.46 -12.61
C ARG A 179 8.10 22.74 -12.59
N LEU A 180 9.41 22.59 -12.50
CA LEU A 180 10.40 23.65 -12.56
C LEU A 180 11.07 23.64 -13.95
N GLY A 181 10.76 24.64 -14.77
CA GLY A 181 11.24 24.69 -16.15
C GLY A 181 10.65 23.59 -17.04
N LYS A 182 11.44 23.08 -17.99
CA LYS A 182 10.96 22.16 -19.04
C LYS A 182 11.16 20.68 -18.71
N HIS A 183 12.14 20.36 -17.87
CA HIS A 183 12.67 19.00 -17.70
C HIS A 183 12.72 18.52 -16.26
N PHE A 184 12.38 19.37 -15.30
CA PHE A 184 12.51 19.04 -13.89
C PHE A 184 11.20 19.25 -13.14
N SER A 185 10.93 18.37 -12.19
CA SER A 185 9.79 18.45 -11.30
C SER A 185 10.20 18.08 -9.89
N VAL A 186 9.63 18.77 -8.92
CA VAL A 186 9.76 18.46 -7.49
C VAL A 186 8.38 18.20 -6.90
N GLY A 187 8.31 17.53 -5.77
CA GLY A 187 7.06 17.34 -5.08
C GLY A 187 7.24 17.07 -3.60
N VAL A 188 6.17 17.34 -2.86
CA VAL A 188 6.06 17.12 -1.42
C VAL A 188 4.76 16.37 -1.16
N SER A 189 4.83 15.36 -0.31
CA SER A 189 3.69 14.64 0.25
C SER A 189 3.62 14.94 1.74
N THR A 190 2.56 15.62 2.15
CA THR A 190 2.23 15.84 3.55
C THR A 190 1.20 14.81 3.96
N SER A 191 1.59 13.89 4.84
CA SER A 191 0.75 12.80 5.30
C SER A 191 0.44 12.94 6.78
N PHE A 192 -0.77 12.53 7.19
CA PHE A 192 -1.09 12.24 8.57
C PHE A 192 -1.21 10.72 8.71
N LEU A 193 -0.30 10.13 9.49
CA LEU A 193 -0.33 8.72 9.84
C LEU A 193 -1.15 8.58 11.12
N PHE A 194 -2.13 7.67 11.12
CA PHE A 194 -3.00 7.44 12.26
C PHE A 194 -3.55 6.02 12.28
N GLY A 195 -3.70 5.46 13.47
CA GLY A 195 -4.32 4.15 13.61
C GLY A 195 -4.10 3.53 14.99
N SER A 196 -4.47 2.26 15.11
CA SER A 196 -4.26 1.49 16.33
C SER A 196 -3.79 0.07 16.01
N LEU A 197 -2.94 -0.47 16.87
CA LEU A 197 -2.54 -1.86 16.87
C LEU A 197 -3.12 -2.50 18.14
N ASN A 198 -4.02 -3.46 17.95
CA ASN A 198 -4.65 -4.18 19.05
C ASN A 198 -3.99 -5.55 19.12
N GLN A 199 -3.34 -5.86 20.24
CA GLN A 199 -2.63 -7.11 20.47
C GLN A 199 -3.27 -7.81 21.66
N LYS A 200 -3.72 -9.04 21.45
CA LYS A 200 -4.31 -9.89 22.47
C LYS A 200 -3.47 -11.13 22.63
N GLU A 201 -3.09 -11.40 23.87
CA GLU A 201 -2.43 -12.62 24.29
C GLU A 201 -3.31 -13.33 25.32
N VAL A 202 -3.63 -14.58 25.07
CA VAL A 202 -4.41 -15.42 25.99
C VAL A 202 -3.53 -16.56 26.46
N LEU A 203 -3.33 -16.66 27.77
CA LEU A 203 -2.61 -17.73 28.43
C LEU A 203 -3.62 -18.66 29.10
N ALA A 204 -3.74 -19.87 28.57
CA ALA A 204 -4.53 -20.95 29.15
C ALA A 204 -3.55 -22.06 29.58
N GLY A 205 -3.11 -22.00 30.84
CA GLY A 205 -2.27 -23.06 31.42
C GLY A 205 -3.09 -24.30 31.74
N THR A 206 -2.50 -25.49 31.63
CA THR A 206 -3.11 -26.77 32.03
C THR A 206 -3.41 -26.83 33.53
N GLU A 207 -2.64 -26.09 34.35
CA GLU A 207 -2.74 -26.03 35.81
C GLU A 207 -3.26 -24.67 36.34
N ALA A 208 -3.66 -23.76 35.44
CA ALA A 208 -4.14 -22.42 35.83
C ALA A 208 -5.64 -22.47 36.15
N THR A 209 -6.05 -21.96 37.31
CA THR A 209 -7.47 -21.90 37.73
C THR A 209 -8.31 -20.92 36.91
N SER A 210 -7.67 -20.01 36.15
CA SER A 210 -8.33 -19.05 35.28
C SER A 210 -7.44 -18.63 34.11
N THR A 211 -8.06 -18.38 32.96
CA THR A 211 -7.39 -17.84 31.76
C THR A 211 -6.93 -16.40 32.00
N ILE A 212 -5.66 -16.12 31.72
CA ILE A 212 -5.12 -14.76 31.76
C ILE A 212 -5.17 -14.18 30.35
N THR A 213 -5.83 -13.04 30.18
CA THR A 213 -5.87 -12.32 28.91
C THR A 213 -5.18 -10.97 29.07
N THR A 214 -4.17 -10.71 28.24
CA THR A 214 -3.52 -9.41 28.13
C THR A 214 -3.90 -8.77 26.80
N THR A 215 -4.55 -7.62 26.85
CA THR A 215 -4.88 -6.80 25.69
C THR A 215 -4.07 -5.52 25.72
N LYS A 216 -3.32 -5.25 24.65
CA LYS A 216 -2.55 -4.02 24.46
C LYS A 216 -3.11 -3.27 23.26
N ASN A 217 -3.53 -2.04 23.47
CA ASN A 217 -3.95 -1.14 22.40
C ASN A 217 -2.89 -0.05 22.27
N ILE A 218 -2.31 0.08 21.07
CA ILE A 218 -1.26 1.06 20.78
C ILE A 218 -1.81 2.04 19.75
N PHE A 219 -2.08 3.26 20.17
CA PHE A 219 -2.53 4.32 19.28
C PHE A 219 -1.34 5.09 18.72
N LEU A 220 -1.24 5.16 17.40
CA LEU A 220 -0.14 5.80 16.68
C LEU A 220 -0.66 6.99 15.91
N ARG A 221 -0.01 8.15 16.04
CA ARG A 221 -0.33 9.34 15.24
C ARG A 221 0.85 10.28 15.07
N ASN A 222 1.06 10.80 13.86
CA ASN A 222 1.79 12.06 13.63
C ASN A 222 1.69 12.50 12.15
N LEU A 223 2.15 13.72 11.87
CA LEU A 223 2.51 14.13 10.53
C LEU A 223 3.74 13.36 10.04
N TYR A 224 3.75 13.03 8.75
CA TYR A 224 4.83 12.34 8.05
C TYR A 224 5.05 13.01 6.70
N MET A 225 6.28 13.39 6.39
CA MET A 225 6.60 14.10 5.16
C MET A 225 7.48 13.25 4.25
N SER A 226 7.21 13.33 2.95
CA SER A 226 8.10 12.77 1.95
C SER A 226 8.22 13.71 0.75
N TYR A 227 9.34 13.58 0.06
CA TYR A 227 9.80 14.47 -0.99
C TYR A 227 10.10 13.66 -2.23
N GLY A 228 9.93 14.29 -3.37
CA GLY A 228 10.15 13.66 -4.67
C GLY A 228 10.79 14.63 -5.65
N ALA A 229 11.64 14.09 -6.51
CA ALA A 229 12.18 14.80 -7.66
C ALA A 229 12.11 13.90 -8.90
N GLN A 230 11.90 14.52 -10.06
CA GLN A 230 11.94 13.84 -11.35
C GLN A 230 12.61 14.72 -12.40
N TYR A 231 13.55 14.14 -13.15
CA TYR A 231 14.10 14.71 -14.37
C TYR A 231 13.54 13.94 -15.57
N PHE A 232 13.14 14.63 -16.64
CA PHE A 232 12.54 14.01 -17.80
C PHE A 232 12.92 14.74 -19.09
N THR A 233 13.32 13.98 -20.11
CA THR A 233 13.76 14.53 -21.39
C THR A 233 13.46 13.59 -22.55
N LYS A 234 13.45 14.13 -23.76
CA LYS A 234 13.39 13.36 -24.99
C LYS A 234 14.81 13.12 -25.48
N VAL A 235 15.25 11.87 -25.46
CA VAL A 235 16.58 11.50 -25.99
C VAL A 235 16.54 11.48 -27.51
N THR A 236 15.44 10.99 -28.08
CA THR A 236 15.17 11.03 -29.52
C THR A 236 13.66 11.26 -29.75
N PRO A 237 13.19 11.52 -30.98
CA PRO A 237 11.75 11.61 -31.26
C PRO A 237 10.94 10.36 -30.87
N LYS A 238 11.61 9.20 -30.74
CA LYS A 238 10.99 7.92 -30.40
C LYS A 238 11.22 7.49 -28.95
N TRP A 239 12.16 8.12 -28.22
CA TRP A 239 12.61 7.67 -26.91
C TRP A 239 12.56 8.81 -25.89
N ASP A 240 11.75 8.61 -24.85
CA ASP A 240 11.67 9.46 -23.67
C ASP A 240 12.44 8.80 -22.51
N LEU A 241 13.16 9.59 -21.74
CA LEU A 241 13.90 9.18 -20.54
C LEU A 241 13.36 9.97 -19.34
N SER A 242 13.12 9.29 -18.23
CA SER A 242 12.90 9.93 -16.93
C SER A 242 13.73 9.28 -15.83
N LEU A 243 14.24 10.10 -14.93
CA LEU A 243 14.91 9.71 -13.70
C LEU A 243 14.07 10.23 -12.53
N GLY A 244 14.03 9.47 -11.45
CA GLY A 244 13.28 9.86 -10.26
C GLY A 244 14.07 9.59 -8.99
N ALA A 245 13.84 10.42 -7.99
CA ALA A 245 14.33 10.21 -6.63
C ALA A 245 13.22 10.52 -5.62
N THR A 246 13.21 9.82 -4.51
CA THR A 246 12.32 10.07 -3.37
C THR A 246 13.10 10.02 -2.06
N TYR A 247 12.66 10.80 -1.09
CA TYR A 247 13.21 10.83 0.25
C TYR A 247 12.06 11.00 1.26
N ALA A 248 12.06 10.25 2.34
CA ALA A 248 11.19 10.49 3.48
C ALA A 248 12.04 10.60 4.74
N ASN A 249 11.81 11.66 5.51
CA ASN A 249 12.62 11.95 6.69
C ASN A 249 12.24 11.06 7.86
N LYS A 250 13.23 10.75 8.70
CA LYS A 250 13.01 10.16 10.01
C LYS A 250 11.93 10.92 10.77
N THR A 251 10.94 10.21 11.30
CA THR A 251 9.77 10.81 11.94
C THR A 251 9.37 9.98 13.15
N ASP A 252 9.15 10.63 14.28
CA ASP A 252 8.67 9.98 15.50
C ASP A 252 7.14 9.99 15.53
N LEU A 253 6.51 8.82 15.49
CA LEU A 253 5.07 8.69 15.64
C LEU A 253 4.73 8.65 17.12
N ALA A 254 3.90 9.57 17.61
CA ALA A 254 3.45 9.53 18.99
C ALA A 254 2.69 8.23 19.23
N ALA A 255 3.07 7.51 20.29
CA ALA A 255 2.58 6.18 20.61
C ALA A 255 2.02 6.16 22.04
N GLU A 256 0.72 5.91 22.16
CA GLU A 256 0.01 5.80 23.43
C GLU A 256 -0.37 4.33 23.67
N TYR A 257 0.11 3.76 24.77
CA TYR A 257 -0.03 2.35 25.09
C TYR A 257 -1.04 2.16 26.22
N ASN A 258 -2.13 1.46 25.93
CA ASN A 258 -3.13 1.08 26.92
C ASN A 258 -3.05 -0.43 27.11
N THR A 259 -2.82 -0.89 28.34
CA THR A 259 -2.78 -2.32 28.66
C THR A 259 -3.91 -2.67 29.61
N ASN A 260 -4.67 -3.69 29.23
CA ASN A 260 -5.71 -4.28 30.03
C ASN A 260 -5.37 -5.75 30.28
N ILE A 261 -5.33 -6.16 31.55
CA ILE A 261 -5.06 -7.53 31.96
C ILE A 261 -6.26 -8.05 32.75
N THR A 262 -6.81 -9.17 32.30
CA THR A 262 -7.90 -9.86 32.98
C THR A 262 -7.51 -11.28 33.35
N SER A 263 -8.10 -11.77 34.45
CA SER A 263 -8.04 -13.18 34.85
C SER A 263 -9.47 -13.67 35.01
N GLY A 264 -9.92 -14.52 34.09
CA GLY A 264 -11.34 -14.82 33.94
C GLY A 264 -12.16 -13.56 33.66
N THR A 265 -13.11 -13.23 34.53
CA THR A 265 -13.96 -12.03 34.44
C THR A 265 -13.43 -10.84 35.24
N THR A 266 -12.37 -11.03 36.04
CA THR A 266 -11.83 -9.97 36.91
C THR A 266 -10.77 -9.16 36.16
N THR A 267 -10.92 -7.84 36.14
CA THR A 267 -9.88 -6.94 35.64
C THR A 267 -8.81 -6.78 36.71
N ILE A 268 -7.59 -7.21 36.40
CA ILE A 268 -6.42 -7.06 37.28
C ILE A 268 -5.81 -5.67 37.08
N GLU A 269 -5.77 -5.21 35.84
CA GLU A 269 -5.13 -3.95 35.49
C GLU A 269 -5.80 -3.33 34.27
N ASP A 270 -6.09 -2.02 34.34
CA ASP A 270 -6.55 -1.22 33.20
C ASP A 270 -5.94 0.17 33.31
N LYS A 271 -4.90 0.45 32.52
CA LYS A 271 -4.20 1.75 32.59
C LYS A 271 -3.54 2.15 31.28
N VAL A 272 -3.35 3.46 31.13
CA VAL A 272 -2.37 4.02 30.19
C VAL A 272 -0.98 3.66 30.74
N THR A 273 -0.33 2.72 30.09
CA THR A 273 0.93 2.12 30.56
C THR A 273 2.14 2.94 30.14
N LYS A 274 2.08 3.62 28.99
CA LYS A 274 3.22 4.37 28.44
C LYS A 274 2.78 5.40 27.39
N ASN A 275 3.39 6.58 27.43
CA ASN A 275 3.46 7.50 26.29
C ASN A 275 4.91 7.47 25.78
N ASP A 276 5.09 7.14 24.51
CA ASP A 276 6.39 7.03 23.87
C ASP A 276 6.28 7.44 22.39
N TYR A 277 7.26 7.07 21.58
CA TYR A 277 7.20 7.20 20.14
C TYR A 277 7.66 5.93 19.41
N PHE A 278 7.04 5.65 18.26
CA PHE A 278 7.56 4.71 17.29
C PHE A 278 8.27 5.47 16.16
N ARG A 279 9.57 5.26 16.02
CA ARG A 279 10.41 6.00 15.07
C ARG A 279 10.40 5.34 13.69
N MET A 280 9.91 6.07 12.70
CA MET A 280 10.09 5.76 11.28
C MET A 280 11.49 6.19 10.84
N PRO A 281 12.26 5.35 10.12
CA PRO A 281 13.60 5.68 9.67
C PRO A 281 13.59 6.61 8.45
N ASP A 282 14.77 7.09 8.08
CA ASP A 282 14.98 7.68 6.76
C ASP A 282 14.76 6.62 5.65
N MET A 283 14.09 7.05 4.57
CA MET A 283 13.80 6.21 3.42
C MET A 283 14.23 6.92 2.14
N TYR A 284 14.87 6.18 1.25
CA TYR A 284 15.39 6.69 -0.02
C TYR A 284 14.88 5.83 -1.16
N GLY A 285 14.67 6.46 -2.31
CA GLY A 285 14.31 5.76 -3.53
C GLY A 285 14.91 6.42 -4.75
N VAL A 286 15.33 5.61 -5.72
CA VAL A 286 15.76 6.05 -7.05
C VAL A 286 15.09 5.20 -8.10
N GLY A 287 14.81 5.81 -9.26
CA GLY A 287 14.14 5.13 -10.35
C GLY A 287 14.56 5.63 -11.73
N LEU A 288 14.38 4.75 -12.71
CA LEU A 288 14.62 4.98 -14.13
C LEU A 288 13.38 4.58 -14.92
N ALA A 289 12.99 5.39 -15.88
CA ALA A 289 11.95 5.09 -16.84
C ALA A 289 12.41 5.40 -18.27
N ILE A 290 12.23 4.45 -19.17
CA ILE A 290 12.49 4.62 -20.59
C ILE A 290 11.23 4.25 -21.36
N THR A 291 10.73 5.18 -22.18
CA THR A 291 9.51 4.98 -22.95
C THR A 291 9.77 5.13 -24.45
N ARG A 292 9.41 4.11 -25.22
CA ARG A 292 9.48 4.10 -26.68
C ARG A 292 8.11 4.40 -27.30
N ASN A 293 8.03 5.44 -28.13
CA ASN A 293 6.84 5.85 -28.89
C ASN A 293 5.57 5.97 -28.04
N LYS A 294 5.69 6.29 -26.74
CA LYS A 294 4.58 6.31 -25.77
C LYS A 294 3.79 4.99 -25.65
N LYS A 295 4.38 3.87 -26.10
CA LYS A 295 3.73 2.55 -26.15
C LYS A 295 4.43 1.56 -25.23
N LEU A 296 5.75 1.46 -25.31
CA LEU A 296 6.53 0.54 -24.50
C LEU A 296 7.26 1.33 -23.43
N THR A 297 6.94 1.10 -22.16
CA THR A 297 7.63 1.72 -21.03
C THR A 297 8.35 0.64 -20.23
N MET A 298 9.62 0.86 -19.94
CA MET A 298 10.46 0.01 -19.08
C MET A 298 10.87 0.83 -17.86
N LEU A 299 10.78 0.22 -16.68
CA LEU A 299 10.97 0.85 -15.39
C LEU A 299 11.93 0.00 -14.54
N ALA A 300 12.75 0.67 -13.74
CA ALA A 300 13.56 0.04 -12.71
C ALA A 300 13.64 0.98 -11.49
N ASP A 301 13.42 0.44 -10.30
CA ASP A 301 13.46 1.17 -9.04
C ASP A 301 14.34 0.44 -8.01
N TYR A 302 14.99 1.23 -7.16
CA TYR A 302 15.66 0.76 -5.95
C TYR A 302 15.20 1.61 -4.76
N ARG A 303 14.75 0.96 -3.68
CA ARG A 303 14.33 1.59 -2.43
C ARG A 303 15.18 1.08 -1.28
N TYR A 304 15.55 1.97 -0.37
CA TYR A 304 16.35 1.66 0.81
C TYR A 304 15.76 2.33 2.05
N GLN A 305 15.73 1.63 3.18
CA GLN A 305 15.13 2.11 4.44
C GLN A 305 16.05 1.77 5.62
N GLU A 306 16.42 2.78 6.42
CA GLU A 306 17.44 2.68 7.47
C GLU A 306 16.92 2.17 8.82
N TRP A 307 16.21 1.04 8.82
CA TRP A 307 15.57 0.48 10.01
C TRP A 307 16.53 0.06 11.13
N ALA A 308 17.80 -0.24 10.84
CA ALA A 308 18.79 -0.55 11.87
C ALA A 308 19.01 0.64 12.83
N SER A 309 18.81 1.88 12.37
CA SER A 309 18.95 3.09 13.18
C SER A 309 17.86 3.24 14.25
N VAL A 310 16.71 2.58 14.06
CA VAL A 310 15.56 2.63 14.98
C VAL A 310 15.85 1.89 16.28
N LYS A 311 16.79 0.93 16.27
CA LYS A 311 17.20 0.11 17.43
C LYS A 311 16.04 -0.59 18.14
N TYR A 312 14.97 -0.90 17.41
CA TYR A 312 13.85 -1.67 17.93
C TYR A 312 14.18 -3.17 17.88
N SER A 313 14.11 -3.84 19.03
CA SER A 313 14.46 -5.26 19.16
C SER A 313 13.74 -5.88 20.36
N GLY A 314 13.65 -7.21 20.36
CA GLY A 314 13.09 -7.99 21.46
C GLY A 314 13.66 -9.41 21.46
N SER A 315 13.07 -10.29 22.28
CA SER A 315 13.54 -11.67 22.40
C SER A 315 13.40 -12.42 21.06
N GLY A 316 14.52 -12.59 20.36
CA GLY A 316 14.59 -13.34 19.10
C GLY A 316 14.24 -12.54 17.84
N TYR A 317 14.05 -11.21 17.92
CA TYR A 317 13.86 -10.37 16.73
C TYR A 317 14.59 -9.02 16.84
N SER A 318 14.97 -8.47 15.69
CA SER A 318 15.58 -7.14 15.56
C SER A 318 15.23 -6.52 14.21
N LEU A 319 15.34 -5.19 14.13
CA LEU A 319 15.19 -4.50 12.85
C LEU A 319 16.54 -4.37 12.13
N ARG A 320 16.53 -4.63 10.82
CA ARG A 320 17.68 -4.47 9.90
C ARG A 320 17.30 -3.57 8.74
N ASN A 321 18.30 -2.95 8.10
CA ASN A 321 18.06 -2.12 6.93
C ASN A 321 17.35 -2.93 5.83
N SER A 322 16.33 -2.31 5.24
CA SER A 322 15.50 -2.91 4.20
C SER A 322 15.93 -2.36 2.85
N SER A 323 15.96 -3.23 1.85
CA SER A 323 16.20 -2.86 0.46
C SER A 323 15.24 -3.57 -0.46
N ARG A 324 14.75 -2.86 -1.47
CA ARG A 324 13.88 -3.42 -2.50
C ARG A 324 14.33 -3.00 -3.88
N ALA A 325 14.60 -3.98 -4.73
CA ALA A 325 14.82 -3.78 -6.16
C ALA A 325 13.58 -4.26 -6.93
N SER A 326 13.10 -3.47 -7.89
CA SER A 326 12.00 -3.90 -8.75
C SER A 326 12.19 -3.41 -10.19
N ILE A 327 11.73 -4.22 -11.13
CA ILE A 327 11.68 -3.88 -12.55
C ILE A 327 10.28 -4.12 -13.09
N GLY A 328 9.90 -3.33 -14.08
CA GLY A 328 8.57 -3.37 -14.67
C GLY A 328 8.59 -3.02 -16.15
N VAL A 329 7.66 -3.60 -16.90
CA VAL A 329 7.42 -3.27 -18.30
C VAL A 329 5.93 -3.08 -18.53
N GLU A 330 5.58 -2.07 -19.32
CA GLU A 330 4.24 -1.79 -19.79
C GLU A 330 4.22 -1.69 -21.31
N TYR A 331 3.25 -2.34 -21.94
CA TYR A 331 2.94 -2.18 -23.34
C TYR A 331 1.50 -1.67 -23.52
N ALA A 332 1.36 -0.43 -23.96
CA ALA A 332 0.11 0.26 -24.23
C ALA A 332 -0.27 0.20 -25.72
N LYS A 333 -1.45 -0.32 -26.01
CA LYS A 333 -2.05 -0.30 -27.35
C LYS A 333 -2.86 0.97 -27.54
N LEU A 334 -2.27 1.89 -28.28
CA LEU A 334 -2.91 3.15 -28.69
C LEU A 334 -3.78 2.95 -29.92
N ARG A 335 -4.95 3.60 -29.94
CA ARG A 335 -5.84 3.72 -31.10
C ARG A 335 -5.95 5.19 -31.49
N GLN A 336 -5.78 5.49 -32.76
CA GLN A 336 -6.00 6.84 -33.28
C GLN A 336 -7.51 7.14 -33.27
N VAL A 337 -7.92 8.18 -32.55
CA VAL A 337 -9.30 8.72 -32.56
C VAL A 337 -9.17 10.21 -32.86
N TRP A 338 -9.46 10.58 -34.11
CA TRP A 338 -9.05 11.84 -34.72
C TRP A 338 -9.33 13.09 -33.83
N PRO A 339 -8.35 13.97 -33.59
CA PRO A 339 -6.93 13.93 -33.96
C PRO A 339 -5.98 13.28 -32.92
N VAL A 340 -6.49 12.69 -31.83
CA VAL A 340 -5.70 12.29 -30.64
C VAL A 340 -5.58 10.76 -30.51
N PRO A 341 -4.39 10.20 -30.22
CA PRO A 341 -4.28 8.78 -29.87
C PRO A 341 -4.82 8.54 -28.45
N ILE A 342 -5.77 7.61 -28.32
CA ILE A 342 -6.34 7.18 -27.04
C ILE A 342 -5.83 5.78 -26.71
N GLU A 343 -5.44 5.56 -25.47
CA GLU A 343 -5.07 4.23 -24.99
C GLU A 343 -6.31 3.35 -24.83
N LYS A 344 -6.29 2.15 -25.43
CA LYS A 344 -7.42 1.22 -25.36
C LYS A 344 -7.20 0.15 -24.29
N VAL A 345 -6.04 -0.47 -24.34
CA VAL A 345 -5.63 -1.57 -23.46
C VAL A 345 -4.14 -1.47 -23.23
N PHE A 346 -3.70 -1.85 -22.03
CA PHE A 346 -2.29 -1.99 -21.71
C PHE A 346 -2.04 -3.30 -20.98
N TYR A 347 -0.83 -3.81 -21.14
CA TYR A 347 -0.34 -5.04 -20.54
C TYR A 347 0.90 -4.73 -19.72
N GLN A 348 1.02 -5.32 -18.55
CA GLN A 348 2.12 -5.07 -17.62
C GLN A 348 2.69 -6.38 -17.12
N ALA A 349 4.00 -6.37 -16.86
CA ALA A 349 4.68 -7.39 -16.12
C ALA A 349 5.75 -6.75 -15.24
N GLY A 350 6.09 -7.38 -14.11
CA GLY A 350 7.12 -6.90 -13.22
C GLY A 350 7.67 -8.00 -12.32
N LEU A 351 8.87 -7.75 -11.79
CA LEU A 351 9.58 -8.59 -10.85
C LEU A 351 10.09 -7.72 -9.70
N PHE A 352 10.11 -8.27 -8.49
CA PHE A 352 10.73 -7.60 -7.35
C PHE A 352 11.44 -8.57 -6.42
N TYR A 353 12.40 -8.02 -5.68
CA TYR A 353 13.10 -8.66 -4.59
C TYR A 353 13.26 -7.65 -3.45
N THR A 354 12.93 -8.08 -2.24
CA THR A 354 12.94 -7.26 -1.03
C THR A 354 13.65 -8.00 0.09
N ASP A 355 14.67 -7.38 0.65
CA ASP A 355 15.18 -7.72 1.98
C ASP A 355 14.34 -6.96 3.00
N SER A 356 13.58 -7.69 3.82
CA SER A 356 12.65 -7.10 4.78
C SER A 356 13.37 -6.37 5.90
N TYR A 357 12.70 -5.41 6.51
CA TYR A 357 13.20 -4.71 7.69
C TYR A 357 13.29 -5.61 8.93
N LEU A 358 12.70 -6.80 8.87
CA LEU A 358 12.57 -7.71 10.00
C LEU A 358 13.60 -8.85 9.93
N SER A 359 14.35 -9.03 11.02
CA SER A 359 15.22 -10.18 11.25
C SER A 359 14.77 -10.94 12.49
N ILE A 360 14.59 -12.25 12.35
CA ILE A 360 14.15 -13.17 13.41
C ILE A 360 15.19 -14.26 13.54
N ARG A 361 15.65 -14.52 14.76
CA ARG A 361 16.72 -15.50 15.04
C ARG A 361 17.95 -15.28 14.15
N ASN A 362 18.34 -14.01 13.95
CA ASN A 362 19.42 -13.55 13.09
C ASN A 362 19.27 -13.85 11.57
N GLU A 363 18.12 -14.37 11.14
CA GLU A 363 17.79 -14.55 9.73
C GLU A 363 16.94 -13.36 9.27
N GLN A 364 17.35 -12.67 8.21
CA GLN A 364 16.57 -11.57 7.64
C GLN A 364 15.53 -12.13 6.68
N LEU A 365 14.27 -11.73 6.84
CA LEU A 365 13.21 -12.21 5.96
C LEU A 365 13.38 -11.62 4.56
N LYS A 366 13.18 -12.46 3.55
CA LYS A 366 13.24 -12.09 2.13
C LYS A 366 11.87 -12.22 1.52
N ASP A 367 11.52 -11.34 0.60
CA ASP A 367 10.28 -11.37 -0.15
C ASP A 367 10.58 -11.17 -1.63
N MET A 368 10.12 -12.09 -2.47
CA MET A 368 10.33 -12.02 -3.91
C MET A 368 9.06 -12.44 -4.63
N GLY A 369 8.84 -11.85 -5.80
CA GLY A 369 7.63 -12.17 -6.54
C GLY A 369 7.59 -11.58 -7.94
N VAL A 370 6.51 -11.93 -8.60
CA VAL A 370 6.19 -11.52 -9.96
C VAL A 370 4.81 -10.88 -9.96
N SER A 371 4.62 -9.91 -10.83
CA SER A 371 3.30 -9.29 -11.05
C SER A 371 2.99 -9.21 -12.53
N VAL A 372 1.70 -9.31 -12.86
CA VAL A 372 1.17 -9.04 -14.18
C VAL A 372 -0.04 -8.11 -14.05
N GLY A 373 -0.26 -7.28 -15.05
CA GLY A 373 -1.39 -6.35 -15.06
C GLY A 373 -2.03 -6.25 -16.43
N LEU A 374 -3.34 -6.05 -16.42
CA LEU A 374 -4.13 -5.72 -17.59
C LEU A 374 -5.03 -4.55 -17.23
N GLY A 375 -5.09 -3.55 -18.09
CA GLY A 375 -6.12 -2.53 -17.94
C GLY A 375 -6.68 -2.07 -19.27
N PHE A 376 -7.91 -1.56 -19.22
CA PHE A 376 -8.66 -1.12 -20.38
C PHE A 376 -9.50 0.11 -20.05
N HIS A 377 -9.66 0.96 -21.05
CA HIS A 377 -10.51 2.13 -20.98
C HIS A 377 -11.90 1.77 -21.52
N SER A 378 -12.93 2.21 -20.82
CA SER A 378 -14.30 2.10 -21.31
C SER A 378 -14.45 2.86 -22.62
N LYS A 379 -15.18 2.29 -23.57
CA LYS A 379 -15.51 2.96 -24.84
C LYS A 379 -16.65 3.97 -24.70
N ARG A 380 -17.45 3.86 -23.64
CA ARG A 380 -18.73 4.57 -23.47
C ARG A 380 -18.74 5.51 -22.26
N SER A 381 -17.70 5.46 -21.44
CA SER A 381 -17.55 6.28 -20.25
C SER A 381 -16.09 6.65 -20.07
N THR A 382 -15.80 7.59 -19.19
CA THR A 382 -14.44 8.00 -18.85
C THR A 382 -13.78 7.12 -17.77
N LEU A 383 -14.35 5.94 -17.55
CA LEU A 383 -13.84 4.95 -16.61
C LEU A 383 -12.72 4.12 -17.24
N SER A 384 -11.73 3.81 -16.42
CA SER A 384 -10.63 2.92 -16.72
C SER A 384 -10.54 1.86 -15.63
N TYR A 385 -10.32 0.63 -16.04
CA TYR A 385 -10.24 -0.53 -15.15
C TYR A 385 -8.85 -1.12 -15.26
N LEU A 386 -8.23 -1.40 -14.11
CA LEU A 386 -6.96 -2.09 -14.00
C LEU A 386 -7.16 -3.30 -13.10
N VAL A 387 -6.68 -4.44 -13.56
CA VAL A 387 -6.57 -5.68 -12.79
C VAL A 387 -5.09 -6.04 -12.72
N GLY A 388 -4.56 -6.11 -11.52
CA GLY A 388 -3.21 -6.60 -11.24
C GLY A 388 -3.26 -7.92 -10.49
N PHE A 389 -2.37 -8.84 -10.85
CA PHE A 389 -2.12 -10.07 -10.10
C PHE A 389 -0.66 -10.09 -9.68
N GLU A 390 -0.39 -10.40 -8.42
CA GLU A 390 0.95 -10.59 -7.89
C GLU A 390 1.04 -11.93 -7.16
N TYR A 391 2.09 -12.69 -7.44
CA TYR A 391 2.44 -13.91 -6.70
C TYR A 391 3.81 -13.72 -6.08
N GLY A 392 3.93 -14.02 -4.78
CA GLY A 392 5.17 -13.85 -4.05
C GLY A 392 5.41 -14.91 -3.00
N ILE A 393 6.67 -15.00 -2.59
CA ILE A 393 7.16 -15.89 -1.55
C ILE A 393 7.96 -15.05 -0.57
N ARG A 394 7.48 -15.02 0.68
CA ARG A 394 8.09 -14.27 1.78
C ARG A 394 8.55 -15.21 2.89
N GLY A 395 9.73 -14.95 3.45
CA GLY A 395 10.33 -15.71 4.54
C GLY A 395 10.95 -17.04 4.11
N THR A 396 11.33 -17.84 5.11
CA THR A 396 12.07 -19.08 4.94
C THR A 396 11.56 -20.15 5.90
N LYS A 397 11.87 -21.42 5.60
CA LYS A 397 11.63 -22.57 6.50
C LYS A 397 12.84 -22.88 7.38
N SER A 398 13.98 -22.24 7.11
CA SER A 398 15.19 -22.36 7.94
C SER A 398 14.92 -21.85 9.35
N GLN A 399 15.65 -22.37 10.35
CA GLN A 399 15.52 -21.94 11.75
C GLN A 399 14.09 -22.04 12.32
N ASN A 400 13.27 -22.96 11.80
CA ASN A 400 11.84 -23.11 12.13
C ASN A 400 11.05 -21.81 11.97
N LEU A 401 11.41 -21.00 10.97
CA LEU A 401 10.64 -19.84 10.53
C LEU A 401 9.50 -20.27 9.61
N ILE A 402 8.55 -19.35 9.43
CA ILE A 402 7.38 -19.51 8.58
C ILE A 402 7.68 -18.93 7.20
N GLN A 403 7.45 -19.72 6.16
CA GLN A 403 7.40 -19.24 4.79
C GLN A 403 5.95 -19.01 4.36
N GLU A 404 5.70 -17.84 3.80
CA GLU A 404 4.42 -17.41 3.26
C GLU A 404 4.48 -17.47 1.74
N ARG A 405 3.52 -18.15 1.12
CA ARG A 405 3.27 -18.03 -0.31
C ARG A 405 1.95 -17.31 -0.49
N TYR A 406 1.95 -16.22 -1.23
CA TYR A 406 0.76 -15.39 -1.36
C TYR A 406 0.40 -15.11 -2.81
N GLY A 407 -0.90 -14.99 -3.06
CA GLY A 407 -1.46 -14.43 -4.28
C GLY A 407 -2.27 -13.18 -3.93
N LYS A 408 -2.02 -12.07 -4.65
CA LYS A 408 -2.75 -10.82 -4.51
C LYS A 408 -3.44 -10.48 -5.84
N ILE A 409 -4.72 -10.16 -5.79
CA ILE A 409 -5.46 -9.55 -6.89
C ILE A 409 -5.78 -8.13 -6.49
N THR A 410 -5.41 -7.15 -7.31
CA THR A 410 -5.72 -5.74 -7.12
C THR A 410 -6.64 -5.27 -8.24
N LEU A 411 -7.77 -4.69 -7.87
CA LEU A 411 -8.69 -4.04 -8.79
C LEU A 411 -8.60 -2.53 -8.56
N THR A 412 -8.33 -1.76 -9.61
CA THR A 412 -8.30 -0.30 -9.56
C THR A 412 -9.27 0.26 -10.58
N LEU A 413 -10.17 1.10 -10.12
CA LEU A 413 -11.06 1.89 -10.93
C LEU A 413 -10.52 3.31 -10.96
N SER A 414 -10.33 3.85 -12.16
CA SER A 414 -9.96 5.24 -12.38
C SER A 414 -11.06 5.93 -13.17
N TYR A 415 -11.58 7.03 -12.63
CA TYR A 415 -12.53 7.92 -13.27
C TYR A 415 -11.83 9.23 -13.54
N LYS A 416 -11.96 9.72 -14.77
CA LYS A 416 -11.35 10.98 -15.18
C LYS A 416 -12.40 11.82 -15.87
N ASP A 417 -12.57 13.07 -15.48
CA ASP A 417 -13.54 13.91 -16.18
C ASP A 417 -13.09 15.37 -16.24
N PHE A 418 -13.68 16.10 -17.17
CA PHE A 418 -13.41 17.49 -17.38
C PHE A 418 -13.95 18.32 -16.22
N TRP A 419 -13.09 19.15 -15.65
CA TRP A 419 -13.46 20.14 -14.67
C TRP A 419 -13.81 21.45 -15.38
N TYR A 420 -15.10 21.75 -15.49
CA TYR A 420 -15.60 23.01 -16.06
C TYR A 420 -15.17 24.21 -15.21
N THR A 421 -13.96 24.72 -15.47
CA THR A 421 -13.37 25.87 -14.76
C THR A 421 -14.01 27.21 -15.13
N LYS A 422 -14.82 27.26 -16.19
CA LYS A 422 -15.65 28.43 -16.53
C LYS A 422 -17.11 28.05 -16.29
N GLY A 423 -17.69 28.55 -15.21
CA GLY A 423 -19.15 28.51 -15.03
C GLY A 423 -19.85 29.07 -16.26
N GLN A 424 -21.05 28.56 -16.57
CA GLN A 424 -21.90 29.16 -17.59
C GLN A 424 -22.03 30.66 -17.28
N LYS A 425 -21.51 31.51 -18.16
CA LYS A 425 -21.92 32.91 -18.18
C LYS A 425 -23.36 32.91 -18.68
N TYR A 426 -24.30 33.01 -17.76
CA TYR A 426 -25.63 33.50 -18.11
C TYR A 426 -25.43 34.95 -18.55
N TYR A 427 -25.60 35.19 -19.85
CA TYR A 427 -25.69 36.53 -20.42
C TYR A 427 -27.12 37.02 -20.31
#